data_AF-A0A534MSZ3-F1
#
_entry.id   AF-A0A534MSZ3-F1
#
_cell.length_a   1.000
_cell.length_b   1.000
_cell.length_c   1.000
_cell.angle_alpha   90.00
_cell.angle_beta   90.00
_cell.angle_gamma   90.00
#
_symmetry.space_group_name_H-M   'P 1'
#
loop_
_entity.id
_entity.type
_entity.pdbx_description
1 polymer ?
#
loop_
_entity_poly.entity_id
_entity_poly.type
_entity_poly.pdbx_seq_one_letter_code
_entity_poly.pdbx_strand_id
1 'polypeptide(L)'
;EYWIPHLLSVTDPIPIVLVANKVDLASSRRQVQEQLDDLKDVLQVDGFVSSAKTGLNVEAGFLGLAKAMIAEADAKITKAEAIEETWNPYIAVTDQIIMDFCEFMGGHEAAMPIVRQQLTRAGIDVKAPTREGLRLAVDYLAEAESAFRNAADVEASKLRRLGWIKEIS
;
A
#
# COMPACT_ATOMS: atom_id res chain seq x y z
N GLU A 1 11.10 31.90 -15.09
CA GLU A 1 10.08 30.83 -15.09
C GLU A 1 10.67 29.62 -14.37
N TYR A 2 10.24 29.38 -13.14
CA TYR A 2 10.80 28.34 -12.29
C TYR A 2 9.92 27.09 -12.39
N TRP A 3 10.48 26.00 -12.91
CA TRP A 3 9.78 24.72 -13.10
C TRP A 3 9.31 24.11 -11.77
N ILE A 4 10.05 24.34 -10.68
CA ILE A 4 9.81 23.71 -9.39
C ILE A 4 8.48 24.15 -8.74
N PRO A 5 8.17 25.45 -8.58
CA PRO A 5 6.85 25.89 -8.09
C PRO A 5 5.68 25.40 -8.94
N HIS A 6 5.85 25.30 -10.26
CA HIS A 6 4.80 24.80 -11.14
C HIS A 6 4.59 23.29 -10.95
N LEU A 7 5.67 22.52 -10.83
CA LEU A 7 5.63 21.09 -10.52
C LEU A 7 4.95 20.84 -9.16
N LEU A 8 5.34 21.57 -8.12
CA LEU A 8 4.75 21.46 -6.78
C LEU A 8 3.29 21.95 -6.71
N SER A 9 2.79 22.68 -7.72
CA SER A 9 1.38 23.09 -7.78
C SER A 9 0.44 21.97 -8.26
N VAL A 10 0.99 20.93 -8.90
CA VAL A 10 0.23 19.82 -9.48
C VAL A 10 0.58 18.46 -8.89
N THR A 11 1.61 18.38 -8.05
CA THR A 11 2.04 17.16 -7.37
C THR A 11 2.01 17.32 -5.86
N ASP A 12 1.85 16.21 -5.15
CA ASP A 12 2.23 16.11 -3.75
C ASP A 12 3.75 16.37 -3.58
N PRO A 13 4.25 16.60 -2.35
CA PRO A 13 5.68 16.69 -2.09
C PRO A 13 6.41 15.46 -2.65
N ILE A 14 7.43 15.70 -3.48
CA ILE A 14 8.26 14.67 -4.10
C ILE A 14 9.74 14.95 -3.80
N PRO A 15 10.60 13.91 -3.75
CA PRO A 15 12.04 14.10 -3.62
C PRO A 15 12.59 14.82 -4.85
N ILE A 16 13.30 15.93 -4.64
CA ILE A 16 13.96 16.71 -5.70
C ILE A 16 15.44 16.81 -5.36
N VAL A 17 16.30 16.62 -6.37
CA VAL A 17 17.75 16.86 -6.28
C VAL A 17 18.15 17.78 -7.43
N LEU A 18 18.93 18.82 -7.12
CA LEU A 18 19.45 19.74 -8.12
C LEU A 18 20.73 19.18 -8.75
N VAL A 19 20.84 19.28 -10.07
CA VAL A 19 22.03 18.81 -10.78
C VAL A 19 22.53 19.92 -11.70
N ALA A 20 23.63 20.56 -11.28
CA ALA A 20 24.38 21.50 -12.12
C ALA A 20 25.25 20.72 -13.11
N ASN A 21 24.61 20.23 -14.17
CA ASN A 21 25.25 19.40 -15.20
C ASN A 21 26.11 20.23 -16.17
N LYS A 22 27.02 19.55 -16.86
CA LYS A 22 27.93 20.10 -17.89
C LYS A 22 28.98 21.09 -17.34
N VAL A 23 29.46 20.89 -16.11
CA VAL A 23 30.51 21.75 -15.54
C VAL A 23 31.80 21.77 -16.37
N ASP A 24 32.02 20.77 -17.22
CA ASP A 24 33.14 20.73 -18.16
C ASP A 24 33.13 21.89 -19.17
N LEU A 25 31.98 22.54 -19.39
CA LEU A 25 31.85 23.72 -20.25
C LEU A 25 31.95 25.04 -19.48
N ALA A 26 31.98 24.99 -18.15
CA ALA A 26 32.00 26.19 -17.32
C ALA A 26 33.39 26.81 -17.27
N SER A 27 33.46 28.14 -17.41
CA SER A 27 34.70 28.90 -17.27
C SER A 27 35.24 28.89 -15.83
N SER A 28 34.35 28.73 -14.83
CA SER A 28 34.71 28.63 -13.42
C SER A 28 33.80 27.65 -12.69
N ARG A 29 34.38 26.53 -12.25
CA ARG A 29 33.69 25.56 -11.38
C ARG A 29 33.22 26.18 -10.07
N ARG A 30 33.97 27.17 -9.55
CA ARG A 30 33.64 27.86 -8.30
C ARG A 30 32.33 28.65 -8.42
N GLN A 31 32.14 29.39 -9.52
CA GLN A 31 30.91 30.16 -9.73
C GLN A 31 29.69 29.24 -9.88
N VAL A 32 29.85 28.10 -10.56
CA VAL A 32 28.77 27.10 -10.68
C VAL A 32 28.40 26.52 -9.31
N GLN A 33 29.40 26.29 -8.45
CA GLN A 33 29.17 25.80 -7.09
C GLN A 33 28.45 26.86 -6.23
N GLU A 34 28.89 28.11 -6.27
CA GLU A 34 28.27 29.23 -5.54
C GLU A 34 26.79 29.40 -5.96
N GLN A 35 26.49 29.39 -7.27
CA GLN A 35 25.12 29.46 -7.77
C GLN A 35 24.27 28.25 -7.35
N LEU A 36 24.86 27.05 -7.36
CA LEU A 36 24.16 25.84 -6.93
C LEU A 36 23.82 25.91 -5.43
N ASP A 37 24.74 26.39 -4.60
CA ASP A 37 24.52 26.51 -3.15
C ASP A 37 23.44 27.55 -2.83
N ASP A 38 23.41 28.69 -3.53
CA ASP A 38 22.31 29.66 -3.42
C ASP A 38 20.93 29.01 -3.74
N LEU A 39 20.87 28.20 -4.79
CA LEU A 39 19.65 27.48 -5.19
C LEU A 39 19.26 26.38 -4.19
N LYS A 40 20.23 25.67 -3.63
CA LYS A 40 19.99 24.66 -2.59
C LYS A 40 19.39 25.30 -1.34
N ASP A 41 19.89 26.47 -0.94
CA ASP A 41 19.39 27.20 0.23
C ASP A 41 17.97 27.72 0.01
N VAL A 42 17.66 28.24 -1.19
CA VAL A 42 16.31 28.72 -1.53
C VAL A 42 15.29 27.59 -1.55
N LEU A 43 15.67 26.43 -2.07
CA LEU A 43 14.75 25.31 -2.31
C LEU A 43 14.77 24.27 -1.19
N GLN A 44 15.73 24.36 -0.26
CA GLN A 44 15.96 23.40 0.83
C GLN A 44 16.12 21.96 0.32
N VAL A 45 16.87 21.79 -0.77
CA VAL A 45 17.12 20.49 -1.41
C VAL A 45 18.62 20.25 -1.60
N ASP A 46 19.01 18.99 -1.71
CA ASP A 46 20.37 18.62 -2.06
C ASP A 46 20.69 18.95 -3.53
N GLY A 47 21.97 19.20 -3.80
CA GLY A 47 22.42 19.51 -5.15
C GLY A 47 23.87 19.15 -5.42
N PHE A 48 24.14 18.75 -6.67
CA PHE A 48 25.45 18.28 -7.12
C PHE A 48 25.88 18.94 -8.42
N VAL A 49 27.16 19.31 -8.49
CA VAL A 49 27.80 19.68 -9.75
C VAL A 49 28.26 18.41 -10.46
N SER A 50 27.86 18.24 -11.73
CA SER A 50 28.13 17.03 -12.50
C SER A 50 28.56 17.31 -13.95
N SER A 51 29.12 16.30 -14.59
CA SER A 51 29.31 16.27 -16.04
C SER A 51 29.09 14.85 -16.55
N ALA A 52 28.00 14.66 -17.30
CA ALA A 52 27.73 13.40 -17.99
C ALA A 52 28.81 13.02 -19.02
N LYS A 53 29.54 14.01 -19.55
CA LYS A 53 30.61 13.79 -20.53
C LYS A 53 31.86 13.20 -19.90
N THR A 54 32.22 13.64 -18.69
CA THR A 54 33.42 13.16 -17.99
C THR A 54 33.10 12.10 -16.93
N GLY A 55 31.82 11.83 -16.67
CA GLY A 55 31.37 10.94 -15.60
C GLY A 55 31.43 11.57 -14.20
N LEU A 56 31.84 12.84 -14.09
CA LEU A 56 31.98 13.52 -12.81
C LEU A 56 30.64 13.61 -12.09
N ASN A 57 30.57 13.02 -10.88
CA ASN A 57 29.46 13.13 -9.93
C ASN A 57 28.07 12.76 -10.49
N VAL A 58 28.00 12.00 -11.57
CA VAL A 58 26.72 11.51 -12.12
C VAL A 58 26.10 10.52 -11.13
N GLU A 59 26.88 9.55 -10.67
CA GLU A 59 26.44 8.54 -9.69
C GLU A 59 26.08 9.17 -8.34
N ALA A 60 26.81 10.20 -7.91
CA ALA A 60 26.51 10.93 -6.68
C ALA A 60 25.11 11.59 -6.73
N GLY A 61 24.72 12.14 -7.89
CA GLY A 61 23.39 12.72 -8.08
C GLY A 61 22.27 11.66 -8.00
N PHE A 62 22.47 10.50 -8.64
CA PHE A 62 21.51 9.39 -8.56
C PHE A 62 21.42 8.79 -7.15
N LEU A 63 22.56 8.61 -6.47
CA LEU A 63 22.61 8.10 -5.10
C LEU A 63 21.93 9.08 -4.13
N GLY A 64 22.12 10.39 -4.31
CA GLY A 64 21.43 11.42 -3.52
C GLY A 64 19.91 11.33 -3.68
N LEU A 65 19.43 11.18 -4.91
CA LEU A 65 18.00 11.01 -5.18
C LEU A 65 17.46 9.71 -4.56
N ALA A 66 18.17 8.60 -4.75
CA ALA A 66 17.77 7.30 -4.19
C ALA A 66 17.67 7.36 -2.66
N LYS A 67 18.62 8.02 -1.99
CA LYS A 67 18.58 8.24 -0.53
C LYS A 67 17.41 9.11 -0.12
N ALA A 68 17.12 10.18 -0.85
CA ALA A 68 15.97 11.04 -0.57
C ALA A 68 14.63 10.30 -0.76
N MET A 69 14.53 9.45 -1.80
CA MET A 69 13.37 8.58 -2.01
C MET A 69 13.19 7.57 -0.87
N ILE A 70 14.28 6.94 -0.41
CA ILE A 70 14.22 6.00 0.73
C ILE A 70 13.89 6.74 2.02
N ALA A 71 14.49 7.90 2.30
CA ALA A 71 14.19 8.66 3.50
C ALA A 71 12.73 9.16 3.52
N GLU A 72 12.17 9.54 2.37
CA GLU A 72 10.75 9.88 2.26
C GLU A 72 9.86 8.64 2.35
N ALA A 73 10.26 7.51 1.78
CA ALA A 73 9.56 6.24 1.93
C ALA A 73 9.58 5.77 3.39
N ASP A 74 10.71 5.83 4.07
CA ASP A 74 10.86 5.53 5.49
C ASP A 74 10.05 6.52 6.34
N ALA A 75 10.09 7.83 6.05
CA ALA A 75 9.26 8.81 6.74
C ALA A 75 7.76 8.58 6.50
N LYS A 76 7.38 8.14 5.29
CA LYS A 76 6.00 7.71 4.96
C LYS A 76 5.66 6.37 5.59
N ILE A 77 6.60 5.45 5.76
CA ILE A 77 6.43 4.18 6.48
C ILE A 77 6.26 4.48 7.96
N THR A 78 7.08 5.32 8.58
CA THR A 78 6.92 5.75 9.97
C THR A 78 5.64 6.56 10.19
N LYS A 79 5.20 7.35 9.21
CA LYS A 79 3.86 8.00 9.23
C LYS A 79 2.71 7.03 8.97
N ALA A 80 2.91 6.01 8.15
CA ALA A 80 1.94 4.95 7.88
C ALA A 80 1.85 3.96 9.06
N GLU A 81 2.93 3.73 9.79
CA GLU A 81 2.98 3.03 11.08
C GLU A 81 2.29 3.85 12.18
N ALA A 82 2.21 5.18 12.03
CA ALA A 82 1.39 6.05 12.88
C ALA A 82 -0.08 6.15 12.43
N ILE A 83 -0.47 5.44 11.38
CA ILE A 83 -1.85 5.00 11.23
C ILE A 83 -1.86 3.63 11.89
N GLU A 84 -2.47 3.53 13.07
CA GLU A 84 -3.02 2.25 13.51
C GLU A 84 -4.03 1.81 12.45
N GLU A 85 -3.59 1.22 11.32
CA GLU A 85 -4.35 0.14 10.74
C GLU A 85 -4.31 -0.92 11.83
N THR A 86 -5.36 -0.93 12.65
CA THR A 86 -5.74 -2.08 13.44
C THR A 86 -5.69 -3.26 12.48
N TRP A 87 -4.57 -3.99 12.44
CA TRP A 87 -4.47 -5.26 11.76
C TRP A 87 -5.53 -6.11 12.43
N ASN A 88 -6.70 -6.16 11.82
CA ASN A 88 -7.80 -6.92 12.35
C ASN A 88 -7.58 -8.33 11.80
N PRO A 89 -7.09 -9.28 12.62
CA PRO A 89 -6.74 -10.60 12.12
C PRO A 89 -7.98 -11.37 11.64
N TYR A 90 -9.18 -10.88 11.97
CA TYR A 90 -10.44 -11.37 11.41
C TYR A 90 -10.61 -11.06 9.91
N ILE A 91 -9.87 -10.10 9.33
CA ILE A 91 -9.90 -9.82 7.88
C ILE A 91 -9.38 -11.03 7.10
N ALA A 92 -8.21 -11.56 7.50
CA ALA A 92 -7.63 -12.74 6.86
C ALA A 92 -8.56 -13.97 6.97
N VAL A 93 -9.21 -14.15 8.14
CA VAL A 93 -10.21 -15.22 8.34
C VAL A 93 -11.43 -15.01 7.46
N THR A 94 -11.87 -13.77 7.30
CA THR A 94 -13.00 -13.43 6.44
C THR A 94 -12.71 -13.85 5.01
N ASP A 95 -11.54 -13.48 4.46
CA ASP A 95 -11.15 -13.86 3.10
C ASP A 95 -11.03 -15.38 2.92
N GLN A 96 -10.50 -16.08 3.93
CA GLN A 96 -10.40 -17.53 3.93
C GLN A 96 -11.78 -18.22 3.91
N ILE A 97 -12.75 -17.71 4.69
CA ILE A 97 -14.13 -18.19 4.67
C ILE A 97 -14.79 -17.95 3.30
N ILE A 98 -14.55 -16.78 2.71
CA ILE A 98 -15.08 -16.41 1.39
C ILE A 98 -14.54 -17.36 0.32
N MET A 99 -13.23 -17.64 0.33
CA MET A 99 -12.60 -18.54 -0.63
C MET A 99 -13.13 -19.97 -0.52
N ASP A 100 -13.24 -20.52 0.70
CA ASP A 100 -13.81 -21.86 0.92
C ASP A 100 -15.27 -21.94 0.46
N PHE A 101 -16.09 -20.91 0.72
CA PHE A 101 -17.46 -20.87 0.21
C PHE A 101 -17.51 -20.83 -1.33
N CYS A 102 -16.68 -19.98 -1.95
CA CYS A 102 -16.63 -19.84 -3.41
C CYS A 102 -16.22 -21.14 -4.10
N GLU A 103 -15.32 -21.93 -3.51
CA GLU A 103 -14.87 -23.21 -4.07
C GLU A 103 -16.03 -24.19 -4.25
N PHE A 104 -16.94 -24.28 -3.27
CA PHE A 104 -18.07 -25.22 -3.31
C PHE A 104 -19.29 -24.71 -4.07
N MET A 105 -19.41 -23.40 -4.28
CA MET A 105 -20.60 -22.76 -4.86
C MET A 105 -20.43 -22.38 -6.34
N GLY A 106 -19.55 -23.07 -7.06
CA GLY A 106 -19.36 -22.89 -8.51
C GLY A 106 -18.38 -21.77 -8.89
N GLY A 107 -17.49 -21.38 -7.97
CA GLY A 107 -16.45 -20.39 -8.20
C GLY A 107 -16.82 -18.97 -7.74
N HIS A 108 -15.83 -18.08 -7.81
CA HIS A 108 -15.91 -16.73 -7.25
C HIS A 108 -17.06 -15.90 -7.85
N GLU A 109 -17.24 -15.91 -9.17
CA GLU A 109 -18.26 -15.07 -9.82
C GLU A 109 -19.70 -15.44 -9.43
N ALA A 110 -20.00 -16.73 -9.27
CA ALA A 110 -21.34 -17.22 -8.93
C ALA A 110 -21.65 -17.07 -7.43
N ALA A 111 -20.65 -17.26 -6.58
CA ALA A 111 -20.81 -17.32 -5.14
C ALA A 111 -20.77 -15.96 -4.44
N MET A 112 -20.05 -14.97 -5.01
CA MET A 112 -19.84 -13.67 -4.39
C MET A 112 -21.11 -12.85 -4.10
N PRO A 113 -22.18 -12.87 -4.93
CA PRO A 113 -23.44 -12.21 -4.58
C PRO A 113 -24.05 -12.78 -3.29
N ILE A 114 -23.99 -14.10 -3.11
CA ILE A 114 -24.53 -14.80 -1.94
C ILE A 114 -23.69 -14.46 -0.71
N VAL A 115 -22.35 -14.53 -0.83
CA VAL A 115 -21.42 -14.15 0.22
C VAL A 115 -21.67 -12.73 0.70
N ARG A 116 -21.72 -11.75 -0.22
CA ARG A 116 -21.94 -10.34 0.12
C ARG A 116 -23.27 -10.14 0.84
N GLN A 117 -24.32 -10.81 0.40
CA GLN A 117 -25.63 -10.76 1.03
C GLN A 117 -25.58 -11.30 2.47
N GLN A 118 -24.93 -12.45 2.70
CA GLN A 118 -24.85 -13.05 4.03
C GLN A 118 -23.94 -12.25 4.99
N LEU A 119 -22.82 -11.70 4.52
CA LEU A 119 -21.96 -10.82 5.33
C LEU A 119 -22.69 -9.53 5.74
N THR A 120 -23.46 -8.95 4.81
CA THR A 120 -24.30 -7.77 5.08
C THR A 120 -25.40 -8.12 6.09
N ARG A 121 -26.05 -9.28 5.94
CA ARG A 121 -27.09 -9.77 6.86
C ARG A 121 -26.52 -10.04 8.27
N ALA A 122 -25.26 -10.46 8.36
CA ALA A 122 -24.54 -10.63 9.62
C ALA A 122 -24.08 -9.32 10.26
N GLY A 123 -24.30 -8.17 9.60
CA GLY A 123 -23.87 -6.87 10.10
C GLY A 123 -22.35 -6.68 10.14
N ILE A 124 -21.61 -7.44 9.34
CA ILE A 124 -20.15 -7.36 9.27
C ILE A 124 -19.76 -6.15 8.42
N ASP A 125 -18.97 -5.25 8.98
CA ASP A 125 -18.13 -4.36 8.19
C ASP A 125 -16.91 -5.15 7.70
N VAL A 126 -16.79 -5.32 6.38
CA VAL A 126 -15.66 -6.06 5.76
C VAL A 126 -14.31 -5.41 6.11
N LYS A 127 -14.30 -4.11 6.40
CA LYS A 127 -13.08 -3.39 6.80
C LYS A 127 -12.75 -3.54 8.28
N ALA A 128 -13.69 -4.01 9.09
CA ALA A 128 -13.50 -4.22 10.52
C ALA A 128 -14.36 -5.40 11.04
N PRO A 129 -14.12 -6.64 10.58
CA PRO A 129 -14.91 -7.78 10.97
C PRO A 129 -14.78 -8.08 12.47
N THR A 130 -15.89 -8.46 13.10
CA THR A 130 -15.93 -8.86 14.51
C THR A 130 -16.10 -10.37 14.62
N ARG A 131 -15.60 -10.95 15.72
CA ARG A 131 -15.76 -12.38 16.02
C ARG A 131 -17.22 -12.83 15.98
N GLU A 132 -18.11 -12.05 16.61
CA GLU A 132 -19.53 -12.37 16.69
C GLU A 132 -20.21 -12.25 15.31
N GLY A 133 -19.85 -11.20 14.55
CA GLY A 133 -20.30 -11.02 13.19
C GLY A 133 -19.90 -12.20 12.31
N LEU A 134 -18.62 -12.61 12.33
CA LEU A 134 -18.14 -13.74 11.55
C LEU A 134 -18.80 -15.06 11.92
N ARG A 135 -19.03 -15.29 13.22
CA ARG A 135 -19.76 -16.48 13.66
C ARG A 135 -21.17 -16.52 13.05
N LEU A 136 -21.86 -15.37 13.06
CA LEU A 136 -23.19 -15.23 12.48
C LEU A 136 -23.18 -15.36 10.94
N ALA A 137 -22.16 -14.83 10.26
CA ALA A 137 -22.00 -15.02 8.83
C ALA A 137 -21.76 -16.47 8.46
N VAL A 138 -20.98 -17.23 9.23
CA VAL A 138 -20.81 -18.67 9.01
C VAL A 138 -22.14 -19.42 9.15
N ASP A 139 -22.98 -19.04 10.11
CA ASP A 139 -24.34 -19.61 10.25
C ASP A 139 -25.21 -19.31 9.01
N TYR A 140 -25.17 -18.07 8.49
CA TYR A 140 -25.91 -17.69 7.29
C TYR A 140 -25.37 -18.30 5.99
N LEU A 141 -24.06 -18.48 5.88
CA LEU A 141 -23.45 -19.18 4.76
C LEU A 141 -23.83 -20.67 4.77
N ALA A 142 -23.88 -21.30 5.94
CA ALA A 142 -24.35 -22.68 6.07
C ALA A 142 -25.83 -22.82 5.71
N GLU A 143 -26.69 -21.87 6.12
CA GLU A 143 -28.09 -21.80 5.68
C GLU A 143 -28.18 -21.72 4.15
N ALA A 144 -27.38 -20.85 3.51
CA ALA A 144 -27.36 -20.71 2.07
C ALA A 144 -26.85 -21.98 1.35
N GLU A 145 -25.82 -22.65 1.89
CA GLU A 145 -25.29 -23.90 1.32
C GLU A 145 -26.25 -25.08 1.46
N SER A 146 -27.07 -25.10 2.51
CA SER A 146 -28.03 -26.20 2.74
C SER A 146 -29.06 -26.35 1.62
N ALA A 147 -29.28 -25.30 0.83
CA ALA A 147 -30.14 -25.35 -0.35
C ALA A 147 -29.50 -26.09 -1.54
N PHE A 148 -28.17 -26.27 -1.54
CA PHE A 148 -27.41 -26.81 -2.67
C PHE A 148 -26.54 -28.03 -2.32
N ARG A 149 -26.26 -28.26 -1.03
CA ARG A 149 -25.36 -29.30 -0.54
C ARG A 149 -26.03 -30.18 0.51
N ASN A 150 -25.48 -31.38 0.73
CA ASN A 150 -25.98 -32.29 1.75
C ASN A 150 -25.64 -31.80 3.17
N ALA A 151 -26.43 -32.21 4.16
CA ALA A 151 -26.31 -31.73 5.53
C ALA A 151 -24.95 -32.06 6.18
N ALA A 152 -24.32 -33.19 5.82
CA ALA A 152 -23.04 -33.59 6.38
C ALA A 152 -21.89 -32.67 5.91
N ASP A 153 -21.88 -32.31 4.63
CA ASP A 153 -20.86 -31.44 4.03
C ASP A 153 -21.01 -29.99 4.48
N VAL A 154 -22.25 -29.53 4.67
CA VAL A 154 -22.54 -28.19 5.20
C VAL A 154 -22.08 -28.09 6.65
N GLU A 155 -22.38 -29.08 7.48
CA GLU A 155 -21.94 -29.10 8.88
C GLU A 155 -20.40 -29.20 8.99
N ALA A 156 -19.77 -30.01 8.14
CA ALA A 156 -18.31 -30.08 8.08
C ALA A 156 -17.68 -28.73 7.68
N SER A 157 -18.26 -28.03 6.70
CA SER A 157 -17.77 -26.72 6.25
C SER A 157 -17.98 -25.65 7.33
N LYS A 158 -19.12 -25.68 8.00
CA LYS A 158 -19.44 -24.83 9.16
C LYS A 158 -18.43 -25.01 10.29
N LEU A 159 -18.15 -26.26 10.69
CA LEU A 159 -17.21 -26.56 11.78
C LEU A 159 -15.77 -26.12 11.44
N ARG A 160 -15.31 -26.32 10.20
CA ARG A 160 -14.00 -25.84 9.75
C ARG A 160 -13.87 -24.32 9.87
N ARG A 161 -14.85 -23.57 9.34
CA ARG A 161 -14.86 -22.10 9.36
C ARG A 161 -14.94 -21.54 10.78
N LEU A 162 -15.71 -22.17 11.67
CA LEU A 162 -15.73 -21.84 13.09
C LEU A 162 -14.39 -22.14 13.79
N GLY A 163 -13.63 -23.13 13.31
CA GLY A 163 -12.28 -23.43 13.74
C GLY A 163 -11.32 -22.26 13.48
N TRP A 164 -11.31 -21.73 12.26
CA TRP A 164 -10.45 -20.59 11.88
C TRP A 164 -10.74 -19.34 12.71
N ILE A 165 -12.00 -19.09 13.07
CA ILE A 165 -12.38 -17.97 13.94
C ILE A 165 -11.86 -18.16 15.38
N LYS A 166 -11.75 -19.42 15.85
CA LYS A 166 -11.26 -19.73 17.20
C LYS A 166 -9.74 -19.69 17.30
N GLU A 167 -9.02 -20.09 16.26
CA GLU A 167 -7.55 -20.10 16.23
C GLU A 167 -6.94 -18.70 16.34
N ILE A 168 -7.71 -17.67 15.98
CA ILE A 168 -7.29 -16.26 15.98
C ILE A 168 -7.80 -15.50 17.22
N SER A 169 -8.64 -16.13 18.05
CA SER A 169 -9.21 -15.54 19.27
C SER A 169 -8.43 -15.90 20.52
#